data_AF-A0AAE9J8H1-F1
#
_entry.id   AF-A0AAE9J8H1-F1
#
_cell.length_a   1.000
_cell.length_b   1.000
_cell.length_c   1.000
_cell.angle_alpha   90.00
_cell.angle_beta   90.00
_cell.angle_gamma   90.00
#
_symmetry.space_group_name_H-M   'P 1'
#
loop_
_entity.id
_entity.type
_entity.pdbx_description
1 polymer ?
#
loop_
_entity_poly.entity_id
_entity_poly.type
_entity_poly.pdbx_seq_one_letter_code
_entity_poly.pdbx_strand_id
1 'polypeptide(L)'
;MSDGTKRTKKPEFQPANSINSDEFNNGSPERQISPVRTFENTLSLLAVKEKSANELRLSAYLPKRSLKQALCSKSLLNDPIFMNQHATLSSRHFYKELRFITQDDYHYWHERDWFVLTEYAKTFKTFQNMSYHVKAELVRHAAIVIPVLNQVYNSPDHGLDTVVFPDGTYYDRTHEPTRPAGLNRKKYQVLDLVLKPFREMEINFNEFAAFKAITFLNPDADVVTRSKT
;
A
#
# COMPACT_ATOMS: atom_id res chain seq x y z
N MET A 1 -18.01 -33.31 -50.48
CA MET A 1 -17.41 -33.64 -49.18
C MET A 1 -18.30 -33.03 -48.11
N SER A 2 -19.09 -33.89 -47.49
CA SER A 2 -19.95 -33.60 -46.35
C SER A 2 -19.10 -33.64 -45.09
N ASP A 3 -19.30 -32.73 -44.14
CA ASP A 3 -19.40 -33.18 -42.76
C ASP A 3 -20.22 -32.21 -41.90
N GLY A 4 -21.05 -32.81 -41.04
CA GLY A 4 -22.17 -32.19 -40.36
C GLY A 4 -21.84 -31.55 -39.02
N THR A 5 -22.64 -30.55 -38.69
CA THR A 5 -22.66 -29.79 -37.44
C THR A 5 -22.95 -30.67 -36.22
N LYS A 6 -22.14 -30.59 -35.15
CA LYS A 6 -22.50 -31.08 -33.80
C LYS A 6 -22.60 -29.92 -32.81
N ARG A 7 -23.83 -29.61 -32.42
CA ARG A 7 -24.23 -28.86 -31.21
C ARG A 7 -24.30 -29.84 -30.05
N THR A 8 -23.71 -29.54 -28.90
CA THR A 8 -23.96 -30.28 -27.65
C THR A 8 -24.21 -29.34 -26.48
N LYS A 9 -25.26 -29.69 -25.72
CA LYS A 9 -25.96 -28.94 -24.67
C LYS A 9 -25.27 -29.06 -23.30
N LYS A 10 -25.48 -28.04 -22.45
CA LYS A 10 -25.20 -28.02 -21.00
C LYS A 10 -25.88 -29.20 -20.26
N PRO A 11 -25.27 -29.75 -19.20
CA PRO A 11 -25.97 -30.61 -18.25
C PRO A 11 -26.57 -29.80 -17.08
N GLU A 12 -27.84 -30.08 -16.79
CA GLU A 12 -28.58 -29.70 -15.58
C GLU A 12 -28.24 -30.61 -14.39
N PHE A 13 -28.30 -30.03 -13.19
CA PHE A 13 -28.20 -30.68 -11.89
C PHE A 13 -29.51 -31.39 -11.52
N GLN A 14 -29.47 -32.50 -10.77
CA GLN A 14 -30.43 -32.82 -9.68
C GLN A 14 -29.93 -33.99 -8.79
N PRO A 15 -30.43 -34.12 -7.53
CA PRO A 15 -29.70 -34.63 -6.36
C PRO A 15 -30.13 -36.03 -5.88
N ALA A 16 -29.38 -36.65 -4.95
CA ALA A 16 -29.79 -37.87 -4.25
C ALA A 16 -29.37 -37.89 -2.75
N ASN A 17 -30.39 -37.75 -1.90
CA ASN A 17 -30.69 -38.32 -0.57
C ASN A 17 -29.61 -38.86 0.41
N SER A 18 -29.58 -38.19 1.57
CA SER A 18 -29.55 -38.65 2.98
C SER A 18 -29.27 -40.12 3.37
N ILE A 19 -28.35 -40.32 4.33
CA ILE A 19 -28.40 -41.35 5.40
C ILE A 19 -27.82 -40.77 6.71
N ASN A 20 -28.59 -40.86 7.82
CA ASN A 20 -28.21 -40.62 9.24
C ASN A 20 -27.22 -41.71 9.75
N SER A 21 -26.40 -41.58 10.81
CA SER A 21 -26.73 -41.22 12.20
C SER A 21 -25.47 -41.11 13.06
N ASP A 22 -25.50 -40.15 13.99
CA ASP A 22 -24.86 -40.02 15.31
C ASP A 22 -23.73 -40.96 15.76
N GLU A 23 -22.60 -40.35 16.17
CA GLU A 23 -21.88 -40.76 17.38
C GLU A 23 -21.25 -39.54 18.07
N PHE A 24 -21.50 -39.42 19.37
CA PHE A 24 -21.01 -38.40 20.28
C PHE A 24 -19.48 -38.39 20.35
N ASN A 25 -18.86 -37.21 20.24
CA ASN A 25 -17.55 -37.00 20.85
C ASN A 25 -17.45 -35.61 21.48
N ASN A 26 -17.47 -35.60 22.80
CA ASN A 26 -17.16 -34.45 23.65
C ASN A 26 -15.65 -34.20 23.60
N GLY A 27 -15.23 -33.23 22.80
CA GLY A 27 -13.87 -32.68 22.81
C GLY A 27 -13.95 -31.15 22.73
N SER A 28 -13.24 -30.47 23.63
CA SER A 28 -13.15 -29.01 23.76
C SER A 28 -13.04 -28.27 22.41
N PRO A 29 -13.61 -27.06 22.26
CA PRO A 29 -13.54 -26.33 21.00
C PRO A 29 -12.15 -25.73 20.84
N GLU A 30 -11.19 -26.52 20.35
CA GLU A 30 -10.08 -25.97 19.60
C GLU A 30 -10.69 -25.28 18.39
N ARG A 31 -10.76 -23.94 18.45
CA ARG A 31 -11.26 -23.10 17.36
C ARG A 31 -10.43 -23.40 16.11
N GLN A 32 -10.94 -24.26 15.24
CA GLN A 32 -10.43 -24.41 13.89
C GLN A 32 -10.67 -23.07 13.17
N ILE A 33 -9.66 -22.21 13.16
CA ILE A 33 -9.69 -20.94 12.42
C ILE A 33 -9.61 -21.33 10.95
N SER A 34 -10.72 -21.18 10.22
CA SER A 34 -10.75 -21.51 8.79
C SER A 34 -9.80 -20.57 8.02
N PRO A 35 -9.11 -21.07 6.96
CA PRO A 35 -8.21 -20.25 6.14
C PRO A 35 -8.86 -18.96 5.60
N VAL A 36 -10.16 -19.03 5.29
CA VAL A 36 -10.98 -17.90 4.83
C VAL A 36 -11.06 -16.81 5.91
N ARG A 37 -11.33 -17.19 7.18
CA ARG A 37 -11.37 -16.24 8.31
C ARG A 37 -10.00 -15.60 8.56
N THR A 38 -8.91 -16.36 8.43
CA THR A 38 -7.55 -15.84 8.58
C THR A 38 -7.21 -14.83 7.49
N PHE A 39 -7.62 -15.08 6.25
CA PHE A 39 -7.42 -14.17 5.12
C PHE A 39 -8.20 -12.87 5.31
N GLU A 40 -9.50 -12.94 5.61
CA GLU A 40 -10.34 -11.76 5.86
C GLU A 40 -9.81 -10.90 7.01
N ASN A 41 -9.33 -11.54 8.09
CA ASN A 41 -8.69 -10.85 9.20
C ASN A 41 -7.38 -10.16 8.80
N THR A 42 -6.58 -10.80 7.94
CA THR A 42 -5.32 -10.22 7.46
C THR A 42 -5.57 -9.02 6.56
N LEU A 43 -6.50 -9.14 5.61
CA LEU A 43 -6.86 -8.05 4.70
C LEU A 43 -7.43 -6.85 5.48
N SER A 44 -8.31 -7.12 6.45
CA SER A 44 -8.86 -6.09 7.34
C SER A 44 -7.76 -5.38 8.15
N LEU A 45 -6.77 -6.13 8.66
CA LEU A 45 -5.65 -5.55 9.37
C LEU A 45 -4.78 -4.65 8.46
N LEU A 46 -4.54 -5.06 7.22
CA LEU A 46 -3.80 -4.25 6.24
C LEU A 46 -4.56 -2.97 5.90
N ALA A 47 -5.88 -3.06 5.71
CA ALA A 47 -6.74 -1.91 5.47
C ALA A 47 -6.68 -0.90 6.63
N VAL A 48 -6.73 -1.37 7.89
CA VAL A 48 -6.59 -0.50 9.07
C VAL A 48 -5.22 0.19 9.09
N LYS A 49 -4.13 -0.56 8.83
CA LYS A 49 -2.79 0.01 8.77
C LYS A 49 -2.66 1.08 7.69
N GLU A 50 -3.24 0.83 6.52
CA GLU A 50 -3.21 1.79 5.41
C GLU A 50 -3.99 3.05 5.73
N LYS A 51 -5.16 2.90 6.34
CA LYS A 51 -5.98 4.03 6.79
C LYS A 51 -5.20 4.92 7.77
N SER A 52 -4.65 4.32 8.84
CA SER A 52 -3.86 5.06 9.83
C SER A 52 -2.62 5.71 9.21
N ALA A 53 -1.95 5.01 8.29
CA ALA A 53 -0.80 5.55 7.57
C ALA A 53 -1.18 6.78 6.75
N ASN A 54 -2.30 6.76 6.04
CA ASN A 54 -2.78 7.88 5.24
C ASN A 54 -3.25 9.06 6.12
N GLU A 55 -3.95 8.80 7.23
CA GLU A 55 -4.31 9.84 8.21
C GLU A 55 -3.06 10.57 8.72
N LEU A 56 -2.01 9.82 9.10
CA LEU A 56 -0.76 10.41 9.54
C LEU A 56 -0.02 11.14 8.41
N ARG A 57 -0.08 10.63 7.17
CA ARG A 57 0.47 11.29 5.97
C ARG A 57 -0.11 12.68 5.77
N LEU A 58 -1.42 12.79 5.96
CA LEU A 58 -2.20 14.02 5.79
C LEU A 58 -2.18 14.94 7.03
N SER A 59 -1.50 14.54 8.10
CA SER A 59 -1.45 15.32 9.32
C SER A 59 -0.45 16.48 9.25
N ALA A 60 -0.57 17.46 10.15
CA ALA A 60 0.46 18.48 10.32
C ALA A 60 1.75 17.92 10.96
N TYR A 61 1.68 16.76 11.61
CA TYR A 61 2.79 16.18 12.35
C TYR A 61 3.91 15.67 11.41
N LEU A 62 5.14 16.09 11.67
CA LEU A 62 6.34 15.58 11.02
C LEU A 62 7.51 15.61 12.03
N PRO A 63 7.98 14.45 12.53
CA PRO A 63 8.99 14.43 13.58
C PRO A 63 10.39 14.66 13.02
N LYS A 64 11.23 15.42 13.74
CA LYS A 64 12.67 15.52 13.47
C LYS A 64 13.41 14.42 14.21
N ARG A 65 13.89 13.42 13.48
CA ARG A 65 14.60 12.25 14.04
C ARG A 65 15.60 11.68 13.04
N SER A 66 16.65 11.06 13.56
CA SER A 66 17.54 10.24 12.73
C SER A 66 16.81 8.98 12.23
N LEU A 67 17.30 8.38 11.14
CA LEU A 67 16.77 7.12 10.63
C LEU A 67 16.81 6.01 11.70
N LYS A 68 17.89 5.91 12.47
CA LYS A 68 18.01 4.92 13.57
C LYS A 68 16.93 5.11 14.63
N GLN A 69 16.68 6.33 15.08
CA GLN A 69 15.58 6.62 16.01
C GLN A 69 14.21 6.30 15.40
N ALA A 70 14.01 6.60 14.11
CA ALA A 70 12.77 6.31 13.40
C ALA A 70 12.44 4.81 13.38
N LEU A 71 13.43 3.98 13.02
CA LEU A 71 13.25 2.54 12.80
C LEU A 71 13.29 1.70 14.08
N CYS A 72 13.95 2.18 15.13
CA CYS A 72 14.08 1.45 16.40
C CYS A 72 13.04 1.84 17.46
N SER A 73 12.28 2.93 17.25
CA SER A 73 11.18 3.32 18.14
C SER A 73 9.93 2.45 17.95
N LYS A 74 8.97 2.56 18.86
CA LYS A 74 7.62 1.97 18.69
C LYS A 74 6.91 2.63 17.49
N SER A 75 5.99 1.90 16.86
CA SER A 75 5.16 2.48 15.78
C SER A 75 4.16 3.48 16.36
N LEU A 76 4.11 4.67 15.78
CA LEU A 76 3.12 5.69 16.10
C LEU A 76 1.74 5.28 15.59
N LEU A 77 1.65 4.50 14.50
CA LEU A 77 0.38 4.01 13.95
C LEU A 77 -0.32 3.02 14.87
N ASN A 78 0.42 2.37 15.77
CA ASN A 78 -0.13 1.46 16.77
C ASN A 78 -0.45 2.14 18.10
N ASP A 79 -0.21 3.46 18.22
CA ASP A 79 -0.50 4.25 19.41
C ASP A 79 -1.81 5.03 19.21
N PRO A 80 -2.95 4.55 19.74
CA PRO A 80 -4.24 5.19 19.53
C PRO A 80 -4.33 6.57 20.17
N ILE A 81 -3.61 6.81 21.28
CA ILE A 81 -3.59 8.11 21.95
C ILE A 81 -2.87 9.12 21.05
N PHE A 82 -1.69 8.72 20.54
CA PHE A 82 -0.93 9.54 19.60
C PHE A 82 -1.75 9.85 18.34
N MET A 83 -2.35 8.83 17.70
CA MET A 83 -3.11 9.03 16.46
C MET A 83 -4.28 9.98 16.68
N ASN A 84 -5.03 9.84 17.78
CA ASN A 84 -6.15 10.73 18.09
C ASN A 84 -5.70 12.20 18.31
N GLN A 85 -4.49 12.41 18.85
CA GLN A 85 -3.98 13.76 19.13
C GLN A 85 -3.30 14.41 17.92
N HIS A 86 -2.66 13.62 17.06
CA HIS A 86 -1.72 14.13 16.05
C HIS A 86 -2.10 13.82 14.60
N ALA A 87 -3.00 12.87 14.33
CA ALA A 87 -3.45 12.55 12.98
C ALA A 87 -4.56 13.48 12.47
N THR A 88 -4.57 14.74 12.92
CA THR A 88 -5.50 15.77 12.46
C THR A 88 -5.08 16.30 11.10
N LEU A 89 -6.01 16.34 10.15
CA LEU A 89 -5.77 16.84 8.79
C LEU A 89 -5.13 18.23 8.79
N SER A 90 -4.04 18.38 8.05
CA SER A 90 -3.34 19.65 7.87
C SER A 90 -4.15 20.60 7.00
N SER A 91 -4.21 21.88 7.37
CA SER A 91 -4.82 22.93 6.53
C SER A 91 -4.10 23.12 5.19
N ARG A 92 -2.83 22.68 5.07
CA ARG A 92 -2.08 22.68 3.80
C ARG A 92 -2.66 21.70 2.78
N HIS A 93 -3.35 20.66 3.22
CA HIS A 93 -3.95 19.62 2.36
C HIS A 93 -5.38 19.97 1.97
N PHE A 94 -5.67 21.26 1.88
CA PHE A 94 -6.90 21.80 1.35
C PHE A 94 -6.55 22.77 0.22
N TYR A 95 -7.19 22.61 -0.93
CA TYR A 95 -6.97 23.45 -2.10
C TYR A 95 -8.29 23.85 -2.74
N LYS A 96 -8.28 25.02 -3.39
CA LYS A 96 -9.40 25.50 -4.21
C LYS A 96 -9.13 25.39 -5.70
N GLU A 97 -7.87 25.51 -6.08
CA GLU A 97 -7.40 25.48 -7.46
C GLU A 97 -6.17 24.58 -7.55
N LEU A 98 -6.03 23.91 -8.69
CA LEU A 98 -4.86 23.11 -8.99
C LEU A 98 -3.70 24.02 -9.40
N ARG A 99 -2.48 23.66 -8.98
CA ARG A 99 -1.27 24.33 -9.45
C ARG A 99 -0.19 23.33 -9.81
N PHE A 100 0.64 23.68 -10.78
CA PHE A 100 1.76 22.84 -11.15
C PHE A 100 2.74 22.69 -9.98
N ILE A 101 3.27 21.49 -9.80
CA ILE A 101 4.17 21.15 -8.72
C ILE A 101 5.51 21.89 -8.84
N THR A 102 6.10 22.24 -7.70
CA THR A 102 7.43 22.84 -7.60
C THR A 102 8.43 21.90 -6.91
N GLN A 103 9.71 22.26 -6.91
CA GLN A 103 10.73 21.47 -6.19
C GLN A 103 10.46 21.41 -4.68
N ASP A 104 9.93 22.47 -4.07
CA ASP A 104 9.61 22.51 -2.65
C ASP A 104 8.44 21.59 -2.30
N ASP A 105 7.49 21.42 -3.23
CA ASP A 105 6.37 20.48 -3.07
C ASP A 105 6.86 19.04 -3.15
N TYR A 106 7.77 18.73 -4.07
CA TYR A 106 8.41 17.41 -4.12
C TYR A 106 9.11 17.10 -2.80
N HIS A 107 9.90 18.04 -2.26
CA HIS A 107 10.55 17.85 -0.96
C HIS A 107 9.54 17.59 0.15
N TYR A 108 8.50 18.43 0.24
CA TYR A 108 7.45 18.29 1.24
C TYR A 108 6.77 16.91 1.19
N TRP A 109 6.37 16.45 0.01
CA TRP A 109 5.70 15.16 -0.14
C TRP A 109 6.63 13.98 0.09
N HIS A 110 7.89 14.06 -0.36
CA HIS A 110 8.88 13.00 -0.10
C HIS A 110 9.18 12.83 1.38
N GLU A 111 9.36 13.92 2.13
CA GLU A 111 9.58 13.83 3.58
C GLU A 111 8.42 13.12 4.30
N ARG A 112 7.18 13.43 3.89
CA ARG A 112 5.98 12.79 4.44
C ARG A 112 5.86 11.32 4.05
N ASP A 113 6.08 11.01 2.78
CA ASP A 113 6.01 9.65 2.29
C ASP A 113 7.07 8.76 2.95
N TRP A 114 8.28 9.27 3.18
CA TRP A 114 9.32 8.55 3.92
C TRP A 114 9.01 8.43 5.41
N PHE A 115 8.49 9.48 6.04
CA PHE A 115 8.03 9.40 7.43
C PHE A 115 7.00 8.29 7.59
N VAL A 116 5.96 8.29 6.77
CA VAL A 116 4.90 7.27 6.85
C VAL A 116 5.39 5.89 6.45
N LEU A 117 6.31 5.77 5.49
CA LEU A 117 6.96 4.49 5.17
C LEU A 117 7.64 3.89 6.41
N THR A 118 8.40 4.69 7.17
CA THR A 118 9.05 4.20 8.39
C THR A 118 8.05 3.78 9.47
N GLU A 119 6.94 4.49 9.61
CA GLU A 119 5.90 4.14 10.58
C GLU A 119 5.11 2.89 10.17
N TYR A 120 4.78 2.79 8.88
CA TYR A 120 4.10 1.65 8.27
C TYR A 120 4.91 0.37 8.40
N ALA A 121 6.21 0.43 8.13
CA ALA A 121 7.14 -0.68 8.30
C ALA A 121 7.08 -1.28 9.72
N LYS A 122 7.03 -0.41 10.74
CA LYS A 122 6.96 -0.83 12.14
C LYS A 122 5.66 -1.52 12.53
N THR A 123 4.62 -1.51 11.69
CA THR A 123 3.38 -2.24 11.96
C THR A 123 3.51 -3.75 11.70
N PHE A 124 4.58 -4.20 11.05
CA PHE A 124 4.82 -5.60 10.76
C PHE A 124 5.70 -6.25 11.82
N LYS A 125 5.25 -7.38 12.39
CA LYS A 125 5.99 -8.08 13.43
C LYS A 125 7.36 -8.55 12.94
N THR A 126 7.42 -9.06 11.71
CA THR A 126 8.68 -9.47 11.06
C THR A 126 9.67 -8.31 11.01
N PHE A 127 9.24 -7.12 10.61
CA PHE A 127 10.08 -5.92 10.59
C PHE A 127 10.59 -5.57 12.00
N GLN A 128 9.72 -5.57 13.01
CA GLN A 128 10.10 -5.23 14.39
C GLN A 128 11.23 -6.12 14.93
N ASN A 129 11.23 -7.40 14.57
CA ASN A 129 12.18 -8.39 15.04
C ASN A 129 13.55 -8.34 14.32
N MET A 130 13.68 -7.55 13.24
CA MET A 130 14.93 -7.42 12.49
C MET A 130 15.95 -6.52 13.19
N SER A 131 17.24 -6.73 12.88
CA SER A 131 18.32 -5.81 13.26
C SER A 131 18.16 -4.45 12.57
N TYR A 132 18.81 -3.42 13.10
CA TYR A 132 18.76 -2.08 12.51
C TYR A 132 19.25 -2.07 11.04
N HIS A 133 20.32 -2.80 10.71
CA HIS A 133 20.88 -2.83 9.37
C HIS A 133 19.87 -3.38 8.35
N VAL A 134 19.22 -4.50 8.68
CA VAL A 134 18.18 -5.12 7.86
C VAL A 134 16.97 -4.18 7.73
N LYS A 135 16.53 -3.56 8.83
CA LYS A 135 15.42 -2.56 8.80
C LYS A 135 15.72 -1.40 7.86
N ALA A 136 16.92 -0.82 7.96
CA ALA A 136 17.33 0.33 7.17
C ALA A 136 17.38 -0.02 5.68
N GLU A 137 17.91 -1.17 5.35
CA GLU A 137 18.05 -1.62 3.97
C GLU A 137 16.68 -1.94 3.34
N LEU A 138 15.78 -2.63 4.07
CA LEU A 138 14.42 -2.89 3.59
C LEU A 138 13.64 -1.59 3.32
N VAL A 139 13.72 -0.63 4.24
CA VAL A 139 13.11 0.70 4.04
C VAL A 139 13.75 1.43 2.86
N ARG A 140 15.08 1.32 2.67
CA ARG A 140 15.78 1.92 1.53
C ARG A 140 15.32 1.34 0.20
N HIS A 141 15.11 0.03 0.12
CA HIS A 141 14.54 -0.61 -1.08
C HIS A 141 13.12 -0.14 -1.38
N ALA A 142 12.32 0.09 -0.33
CA ALA A 142 10.94 0.56 -0.45
C ALA A 142 10.81 2.10 -0.66
N ALA A 143 11.89 2.86 -0.47
CA ALA A 143 11.87 4.33 -0.37
C ALA A 143 11.49 5.08 -1.66
N ILE A 144 11.38 4.39 -2.79
CA ILE A 144 10.91 4.98 -4.06
C ILE A 144 9.54 4.43 -4.40
N VAL A 145 9.38 3.11 -4.42
CA VAL A 145 8.16 2.46 -4.87
C VAL A 145 6.97 2.77 -3.97
N ILE A 146 7.12 2.69 -2.64
CA ILE A 146 6.00 2.92 -1.72
C ILE A 146 5.48 4.37 -1.79
N PRO A 147 6.33 5.41 -1.80
CA PRO A 147 5.88 6.77 -2.09
C PRO A 147 5.11 6.91 -3.40
N VAL A 148 5.60 6.32 -4.50
CA VAL A 148 4.91 6.35 -5.80
C VAL A 148 3.53 5.71 -5.71
N LEU A 149 3.42 4.55 -5.07
CA LEU A 149 2.14 3.87 -4.87
C LEU A 149 1.17 4.74 -4.07
N ASN A 150 1.64 5.37 -2.98
CA ASN A 150 0.80 6.28 -2.19
C ASN A 150 0.32 7.49 -3.00
N GLN A 151 1.21 8.08 -3.80
CA GLN A 151 0.89 9.26 -4.62
C GLN A 151 -0.14 8.94 -5.69
N VAL A 152 0.05 7.84 -6.42
CA VAL A 152 -0.86 7.41 -7.49
C VAL A 152 -2.23 7.02 -6.92
N TYR A 153 -2.26 6.17 -5.89
CA TYR A 153 -3.52 5.66 -5.35
C TYR A 153 -4.37 6.76 -4.70
N ASN A 154 -3.74 7.69 -3.97
CA ASN A 154 -4.45 8.79 -3.31
C ASN A 154 -4.70 9.99 -4.24
N SER A 155 -4.26 9.94 -5.51
CA SER A 155 -4.58 10.98 -6.46
C SER A 155 -6.08 10.95 -6.76
N PRO A 156 -6.79 12.10 -6.75
CA PRO A 156 -8.09 12.18 -7.40
C PRO A 156 -7.96 11.89 -8.91
N ASP A 157 -9.06 11.47 -9.53
CA ASP A 157 -9.06 11.16 -10.96
C ASP A 157 -9.11 12.45 -11.80
N HIS A 158 -8.01 12.75 -12.47
CA HIS A 158 -7.87 13.83 -13.44
C HIS A 158 -7.37 13.30 -14.80
N GLY A 159 -7.76 12.06 -15.13
CA GLY A 159 -7.33 11.36 -16.33
C GLY A 159 -6.05 10.55 -16.15
N LEU A 160 -5.59 9.95 -17.24
CA LEU A 160 -4.53 8.93 -17.23
C LEU A 160 -3.10 9.49 -17.17
N ASP A 161 -2.95 10.81 -17.24
CA ASP A 161 -1.65 11.49 -17.39
C ASP A 161 -1.38 12.53 -16.30
N THR A 162 -2.20 12.57 -15.23
CA THR A 162 -2.11 13.58 -14.18
C THR A 162 -2.12 12.92 -12.79
N VAL A 163 -1.09 13.18 -11.99
CA VAL A 163 -1.09 12.87 -10.56
C VAL A 163 -1.29 14.15 -9.77
N VAL A 164 -2.31 14.16 -8.93
CA VAL A 164 -2.67 15.29 -8.07
C VAL A 164 -2.42 14.91 -6.61
N PHE A 165 -1.71 15.78 -5.90
CA PHE A 165 -1.44 15.63 -4.48
C PHE A 165 -2.57 16.24 -3.64
N PRO A 166 -2.71 15.82 -2.36
CA PRO A 166 -3.75 16.35 -1.48
C PRO A 166 -3.73 17.88 -1.24
N ASP A 167 -2.63 18.58 -1.52
CA ASP A 167 -2.56 20.05 -1.46
C ASP A 167 -2.89 20.75 -2.78
N GLY A 168 -3.42 20.02 -3.77
CA GLY A 168 -3.79 20.55 -5.09
C GLY A 168 -2.61 20.76 -6.03
N THR A 169 -1.38 20.42 -5.60
CA THR A 169 -0.25 20.38 -6.52
C THR A 169 -0.38 19.19 -7.45
N TYR A 170 0.10 19.32 -8.68
CA TYR A 170 0.05 18.22 -9.64
C TYR A 170 1.26 18.18 -10.56
N TYR A 171 1.53 16.99 -11.10
CA TYR A 171 2.39 16.84 -12.28
C TYR A 171 1.69 16.02 -13.36
N ASP A 172 2.08 16.30 -14.59
CA ASP A 172 1.61 15.62 -15.79
C ASP A 172 2.78 15.40 -16.77
N ARG A 173 2.47 15.19 -18.06
CA ARG A 173 3.47 15.01 -19.12
C ARG A 173 4.24 16.29 -19.49
N THR A 174 3.90 17.45 -18.93
CA THR A 174 4.60 18.71 -19.17
C THR A 174 6.07 18.57 -18.79
N HIS A 175 6.97 18.89 -19.71
CA HIS A 175 8.40 18.79 -19.47
C HIS A 175 8.87 19.83 -18.44
N GLU A 176 9.65 19.40 -17.45
CA GLU A 176 10.23 20.29 -16.43
C GLU A 176 11.69 20.61 -16.77
N PRO A 177 12.00 21.76 -17.41
CA PRO A 177 13.33 22.08 -17.92
C PRO A 177 14.35 22.36 -16.81
N THR A 178 13.87 22.75 -15.62
CA THR A 178 14.69 23.02 -14.44
C THR A 178 15.14 21.73 -13.73
N ARG A 179 14.64 20.56 -14.15
CA ARG A 179 14.97 19.27 -13.56
C ARG A 179 15.85 18.43 -14.48
N PRO A 180 16.78 17.64 -13.93
CA PRO A 180 17.57 16.70 -14.72
C PRO A 180 16.69 15.79 -15.58
N ALA A 181 17.10 15.54 -16.83
CA ALA A 181 16.33 14.75 -17.79
C ALA A 181 15.91 13.36 -17.25
N GLY A 182 16.74 12.74 -16.40
CA GLY A 182 16.42 11.47 -15.74
C GLY A 182 15.18 11.51 -14.83
N LEU A 183 14.82 12.67 -14.28
CA LEU A 183 13.61 12.82 -13.46
C LEU A 183 12.34 12.88 -14.31
N ASN A 184 12.39 13.55 -15.46
CA ASN A 184 11.27 13.52 -16.43
C ASN A 184 11.00 12.09 -16.91
N ARG A 185 12.05 11.30 -17.19
CA ARG A 185 11.90 9.87 -17.54
C ARG A 185 11.20 9.07 -16.44
N LYS A 186 11.60 9.25 -15.17
CA LYS A 186 10.94 8.58 -14.03
C LYS A 186 9.49 9.01 -13.88
N LYS A 187 9.20 10.31 -14.07
CA LYS A 187 7.83 10.83 -14.05
C LYS A 187 6.95 10.12 -15.08
N TYR A 188 7.41 10.01 -16.32
CA TYR A 188 6.67 9.30 -17.36
C TYR A 188 6.48 7.82 -17.03
N GLN A 189 7.48 7.17 -16.44
CA GLN A 189 7.32 5.79 -15.96
C GLN A 189 6.24 5.65 -14.88
N VAL A 190 6.11 6.62 -13.97
CA VAL A 190 5.02 6.60 -12.98
C VAL A 190 3.66 6.73 -13.66
N LEU A 191 3.52 7.63 -14.64
CA LEU A 191 2.27 7.81 -15.38
C LEU A 191 1.90 6.54 -16.17
N ASP A 192 2.84 6.03 -16.97
CA ASP A 192 2.60 4.96 -17.93
C ASP A 192 2.50 3.58 -17.27
N LEU A 193 3.29 3.31 -16.22
CA LEU A 193 3.43 1.98 -15.61
C LEU A 193 2.72 1.82 -14.26
N VAL A 194 2.24 2.91 -13.65
CA VAL A 194 1.56 2.85 -12.35
C VAL A 194 0.20 3.53 -12.41
N LEU A 195 0.13 4.82 -12.74
CA LEU A 195 -1.14 5.57 -12.74
C LEU A 195 -2.15 4.97 -13.70
N LYS A 196 -1.78 4.81 -14.97
CA LYS A 196 -2.68 4.29 -15.99
C LYS A 196 -3.19 2.88 -15.65
N PRO A 197 -2.34 1.89 -15.29
CA PRO A 197 -2.81 0.59 -14.84
C PRO A 197 -3.71 0.64 -13.60
N PHE A 198 -3.39 1.47 -12.60
CA PHE A 198 -4.21 1.59 -11.39
C PHE A 198 -5.63 2.08 -11.69
N ARG A 199 -5.77 3.00 -12.66
CA ARG A 199 -7.06 3.52 -13.12
C ARG A 199 -7.81 2.48 -13.93
N GLU A 200 -7.16 1.86 -14.90
CA GLU A 200 -7.78 0.86 -15.78
C GLU A 200 -8.24 -0.39 -15.01
N MET A 201 -7.52 -0.77 -13.96
CA MET A 201 -7.88 -1.90 -13.10
C MET A 201 -8.88 -1.54 -11.99
N GLU A 202 -9.20 -0.25 -11.80
CA GLU A 202 -10.10 0.23 -10.75
C GLU A 202 -9.73 -0.30 -9.35
N ILE A 203 -8.44 -0.26 -9.01
CA ILE A 203 -7.91 -0.83 -7.75
C ILE A 203 -8.65 -0.24 -6.55
N ASN A 204 -9.30 -1.10 -5.76
CA ASN A 204 -9.99 -0.69 -4.55
C ASN A 204 -9.05 -0.57 -3.34
N PHE A 205 -9.56 -0.05 -2.22
CA PHE A 205 -8.76 0.21 -1.03
C PHE A 205 -8.10 -1.03 -0.41
N ASN A 206 -8.83 -2.14 -0.37
CA ASN A 206 -8.32 -3.37 0.22
C ASN A 206 -7.24 -3.99 -0.68
N GLU A 207 -7.45 -3.96 -2.00
CA GLU A 207 -6.46 -4.40 -2.99
C GLU A 207 -5.19 -3.56 -2.92
N PHE A 208 -5.32 -2.23 -2.80
CA PHE A 208 -4.18 -1.35 -2.62
C PHE A 208 -3.40 -1.66 -1.34
N ALA A 209 -4.10 -1.79 -0.21
CA ALA A 209 -3.48 -2.12 1.08
C ALA A 209 -2.71 -3.45 1.01
N ALA A 210 -3.28 -4.47 0.37
CA ALA A 210 -2.63 -5.75 0.13
C ALA A 210 -1.41 -5.62 -0.81
N PHE A 211 -1.58 -4.95 -1.94
CA PHE A 211 -0.52 -4.75 -2.94
C PHE A 211 0.68 -4.00 -2.37
N LYS A 212 0.43 -2.95 -1.58
CA LYS A 212 1.48 -2.19 -0.89
C LYS A 212 2.21 -3.04 0.15
N ALA A 213 1.51 -3.89 0.89
CA ALA A 213 2.12 -4.81 1.85
C ALA A 213 3.01 -5.86 1.16
N ILE A 214 2.54 -6.45 0.06
CA ILE A 214 3.33 -7.40 -0.75
C ILE A 214 4.59 -6.71 -1.29
N THR A 215 4.42 -5.51 -1.85
CA THR A 215 5.54 -4.72 -2.39
C THR A 215 6.57 -4.37 -1.31
N PHE A 216 6.12 -4.02 -0.10
CA PHE A 216 7.01 -3.69 1.01
C PHE A 216 7.74 -4.92 1.55
N LEU A 217 7.05 -6.04 1.71
CA LEU A 217 7.61 -7.29 2.23
C LEU A 217 8.23 -8.15 1.11
N ASN A 218 8.81 -7.51 0.10
CA ASN A 218 9.42 -8.21 -1.03
C ASN A 218 10.64 -9.03 -0.56
N PRO A 219 10.62 -10.38 -0.66
CA PRO A 219 11.75 -11.22 -0.26
C PRO A 219 12.98 -11.04 -1.16
N ASP A 220 12.80 -10.55 -2.40
CA ASP A 220 13.87 -10.27 -3.37
C ASP A 220 14.57 -8.93 -3.12
N ALA A 221 14.06 -8.13 -2.17
CA ALA A 221 14.91 -7.12 -1.58
C ALA A 221 16.04 -7.91 -0.89
N ASP A 222 17.24 -7.86 -1.45
CA ASP A 222 18.51 -8.55 -1.11
C ASP A 222 19.01 -8.36 0.35
N VAL A 223 18.10 -8.09 1.26
CA VAL A 223 18.30 -7.68 2.64
C VAL A 223 18.52 -8.88 3.56
N VAL A 224 17.95 -10.05 3.22
CA VAL A 224 17.97 -11.25 4.07
C VAL A 224 19.21 -12.12 3.83
N THR A 225 19.84 -12.05 2.65
CA THR A 225 20.96 -12.91 2.27
C THR A 225 22.33 -12.38 2.69
N ARG A 226 22.45 -11.09 3.04
CA ARG A 226 23.74 -10.47 3.44
C ARG A 226 24.01 -10.44 4.94
N SER A 227 23.11 -10.96 5.78
CA SER A 227 23.32 -11.03 7.25
C SER A 227 24.04 -12.30 7.71
N LYS A 228 24.54 -13.11 6.77
CA LYS A 228 25.41 -14.27 7.05
C LYS A 228 26.75 -14.06 6.33
N THR A 229 27.57 -13.14 6.81
CA THR A 229 29.01 -13.11 6.51
C THR A 229 29.71 -12.30 7.60
#